data_AF-A0A0S8CP46-F1
#
_entry.id   AF-A0A0S8CP46-F1
#
_cell.length_a   1.000
_cell.length_b   1.000
_cell.length_c   1.000
_cell.angle_alpha   90.00
_cell.angle_beta   90.00
_cell.angle_gamma   90.00
#
_symmetry.space_group_name_H-M   'P 1'
#
loop_
_entity.id
_entity.type
_entity.pdbx_description
1 polymer ?
#
loop_
_entity_poly.entity_id
_entity_poly.type
_entity_poly.pdbx_seq_one_letter_code
_entity_poly.pdbx_strand_id
1 'polypeptide(L)'
;MATKKSIIDNELIREIISVRLDTLWKMLGQNEAGFLPDKNDEGATGKFDNKGAIFTPGGLVYQDVDERSIHYEPHGQIDGKSFREMIRYSMRFDNASLLYPDGIANGINLDGGFFSKAARRIYTYKRAAYRRKMKIGNTAPIEITADDIIKSHCPTYLKPPYGARTRISTCLAVGLINPPLFFAYNKTELNFSQKQSQRFIADLDQAREQVVSCDGKNLYPPYIVVCHDTRYKENNYTGLTRILGIGKFGEFATITFEAVTPLLQKEMKRRKVQLKPEEDAFAEYGNLTILAILRIYNQTNPGRRSLKYSMYTLAPKEDLGLNIRKITAEAKKRYKIRRKRKK
;
A
#
# COMPACT_ATOMS: atom_id res chain seq x y z
N MET A 1 7.50 15.73 5.59
CA MET A 1 7.65 14.25 5.67
C MET A 1 6.29 13.70 6.09
N ALA A 2 5.82 12.58 5.53
CA ALA A 2 4.53 12.02 5.93
C ALA A 2 4.52 11.71 7.44
N THR A 3 3.37 11.96 8.09
CA THR A 3 3.18 11.72 9.52
C THR A 3 2.35 10.46 9.73
N LYS A 4 2.37 9.92 10.95
CA LYS A 4 1.47 8.82 11.34
C LYS A 4 0.01 9.16 11.00
N LYS A 5 -0.45 10.36 11.40
CA LYS A 5 -1.83 10.82 11.18
C LYS A 5 -2.17 10.94 9.70
N SER A 6 -1.29 11.54 8.87
CA SER A 6 -1.58 11.70 7.43
C SER A 6 -1.71 10.38 6.68
N ILE A 7 -1.13 9.30 7.22
CA ILE A 7 -1.21 7.96 6.65
C ILE A 7 -2.47 7.23 7.08
N ILE A 8 -2.83 7.27 8.37
CA ILE A 8 -3.87 6.37 8.93
C ILE A 8 -5.23 7.02 9.13
N ASP A 9 -5.33 8.35 9.11
CA ASP A 9 -6.57 9.08 9.41
C ASP A 9 -7.50 9.16 8.18
N ASN A 10 -7.90 7.98 7.68
CA ASN A 10 -8.80 7.81 6.54
C ASN A 10 -9.48 6.44 6.57
N GLU A 11 -10.63 6.35 5.91
CA GLU A 11 -11.47 5.14 5.87
C GLU A 11 -10.82 3.97 5.12
N LEU A 12 -10.02 4.25 4.09
CA LEU A 12 -9.30 3.21 3.32
C LEU A 12 -8.37 2.38 4.21
N ILE A 13 -7.49 3.04 4.98
CA ILE A 13 -6.54 2.35 5.86
C ILE A 13 -7.27 1.69 7.03
N ARG A 14 -8.30 2.32 7.61
CA ARG A 14 -9.10 1.72 8.69
C ARG A 14 -9.75 0.40 8.24
N GLU A 15 -10.33 0.38 7.04
CA GLU A 15 -10.97 -0.81 6.51
C GLU A 15 -9.98 -1.90 6.14
N ILE A 16 -8.86 -1.55 5.49
CA ILE A 16 -7.78 -2.50 5.22
C ILE A 16 -7.29 -3.14 6.51
N ILE A 17 -7.05 -2.36 7.57
CA ILE A 17 -6.60 -2.92 8.86
C ILE A 17 -7.69 -3.79 9.50
N SER A 18 -8.98 -3.43 9.38
CA SER A 18 -10.08 -4.28 9.83
C SER A 18 -10.09 -5.64 9.13
N VAL A 19 -9.93 -5.65 7.80
CA VAL A 19 -9.82 -6.88 7.00
C VAL A 19 -8.57 -7.68 7.40
N ARG A 20 -7.43 -7.02 7.63
CA ARG A 20 -6.19 -7.68 8.06
C ARG A 20 -6.28 -8.26 9.46
N LEU A 21 -7.00 -7.63 10.38
CA LEU A 21 -7.30 -8.18 11.70
C LEU A 21 -8.15 -9.46 11.58
N ASP A 22 -9.07 -9.51 10.63
CA ASP A 22 -9.81 -10.74 10.32
C ASP A 22 -8.88 -11.87 9.87
N THR A 23 -8.00 -11.57 8.91
CA THR A 23 -6.96 -12.49 8.43
C THR A 23 -6.03 -12.92 9.55
N LEU A 24 -5.62 -12.01 10.43
CA LEU A 24 -4.74 -12.30 11.57
C LEU A 24 -5.28 -13.45 12.41
N TRP A 25 -6.59 -13.45 12.70
CA TRP A 25 -7.19 -14.55 13.46
C TRP A 25 -7.10 -15.88 12.72
N LYS A 26 -7.36 -15.93 11.40
CA LYS A 26 -7.13 -17.14 10.61
C LYS A 26 -5.69 -17.65 10.78
N MET A 27 -4.70 -16.75 10.68
CA MET A 27 -3.28 -17.07 10.77
C MET A 27 -2.89 -17.57 12.17
N LEU A 28 -3.45 -16.99 13.23
CA LEU A 28 -3.27 -17.45 14.61
C LEU A 28 -3.82 -18.87 14.81
N GLY A 29 -4.99 -19.18 14.22
CA GLY A 29 -5.56 -20.53 14.24
C GLY A 29 -4.70 -21.54 13.47
N GLN A 30 -4.18 -21.16 12.31
CA GLN A 30 -3.27 -22.00 11.51
C GLN A 30 -1.95 -22.25 12.24
N ASN A 31 -1.39 -21.24 12.91
CA ASN A 31 -0.20 -21.37 13.73
C ASN A 31 -0.37 -22.37 14.87
N GLU A 32 -1.53 -22.36 15.55
CA GLU A 32 -1.81 -23.36 16.57
C GLU A 32 -1.92 -24.78 16.02
N ALA A 33 -2.45 -24.93 14.80
CA ALA A 33 -2.55 -26.21 14.13
C ALA A 33 -1.22 -26.70 13.51
N GLY A 34 -0.14 -25.91 13.58
CA GLY A 34 1.15 -26.24 12.98
C GLY A 34 1.23 -26.05 11.46
N PHE A 35 0.30 -25.29 10.88
CA PHE A 35 0.17 -25.06 9.42
C PHE A 35 0.29 -23.57 9.05
N LEU A 36 1.12 -22.81 9.75
CA LEU A 36 1.34 -21.41 9.42
C LEU A 36 2.15 -21.32 8.11
N PRO A 37 1.69 -20.59 7.07
CA PRO A 37 2.42 -20.45 5.81
C PRO A 37 3.82 -19.86 6.00
N ASP A 38 4.80 -20.29 5.20
CA ASP A 38 6.16 -19.75 5.28
C ASP A 38 6.24 -18.28 4.89
N LYS A 39 7.35 -17.63 5.21
CA LYS A 39 7.54 -16.18 5.00
C LYS A 39 7.44 -15.74 3.54
N ASN A 40 7.64 -16.66 2.59
CA ASN A 40 7.58 -16.41 1.16
C ASN A 40 6.38 -17.10 0.50
N ASP A 41 5.61 -17.89 1.26
CA ASP A 41 4.44 -18.56 0.72
C ASP A 41 3.33 -17.53 0.50
N GLU A 42 2.75 -17.58 -0.69
CA GLU A 42 1.47 -16.97 -0.95
C GLU A 42 0.41 -17.77 -0.19
N GLY A 43 -0.32 -17.13 0.74
CA GLY A 43 -1.15 -17.93 1.64
C GLY A 43 -1.81 -17.24 2.82
N ALA A 44 -1.67 -15.92 3.01
CA ALA A 44 -2.36 -15.21 4.11
C ALA A 44 -3.85 -14.94 3.78
N THR A 45 -4.59 -15.94 3.29
CA THR A 45 -5.88 -15.72 2.63
C THR A 45 -7.06 -15.69 3.61
N GLY A 46 -7.30 -14.55 4.25
CA GLY A 46 -8.59 -14.32 4.91
C GLY A 46 -9.74 -14.39 3.90
N LYS A 47 -10.99 -14.59 4.34
CA LYS A 47 -12.18 -14.56 3.46
C LYS A 47 -12.24 -13.30 2.60
N PHE A 48 -11.68 -12.21 3.12
CA PHE A 48 -11.71 -10.88 2.52
C PHE A 48 -10.32 -10.39 2.07
N ASP A 49 -9.27 -11.23 2.10
CA ASP A 49 -7.88 -10.85 1.86
C ASP A 49 -7.17 -11.99 1.12
N ASN A 50 -7.82 -12.49 0.07
CA ASN A 50 -7.56 -13.79 -0.52
C ASN A 50 -6.45 -13.80 -1.56
N LYS A 51 -6.14 -12.65 -2.17
CA LYS A 51 -5.15 -12.55 -3.25
C LYS A 51 -4.22 -11.36 -3.09
N GLY A 52 -4.47 -10.50 -2.11
CA GLY A 52 -3.93 -9.15 -2.06
C GLY A 52 -4.71 -8.18 -2.95
N ALA A 53 -4.30 -6.91 -3.00
CA ALA A 53 -4.98 -5.86 -3.77
C ALA A 53 -4.05 -4.66 -4.03
N ILE A 54 -4.33 -3.88 -5.08
CA ILE A 54 -3.78 -2.53 -5.27
C ILE A 54 -4.94 -1.55 -5.24
N PHE A 55 -4.86 -0.55 -4.37
CA PHE A 55 -5.72 0.64 -4.40
C PHE A 55 -4.91 1.81 -4.92
N THR A 56 -5.41 2.49 -5.93
CA THR A 56 -4.74 3.66 -6.51
C THR A 56 -5.78 4.72 -6.87
N PRO A 57 -5.44 6.01 -6.75
CA PRO A 57 -6.27 7.07 -7.32
C PRO A 57 -6.54 6.81 -8.81
N GLY A 58 -7.81 6.91 -9.21
CA GLY A 58 -8.26 6.46 -10.53
C GLY A 58 -7.74 7.32 -11.68
N GLY A 59 -7.52 8.61 -11.48
CA GLY A 59 -6.98 9.51 -12.50
C GLY A 59 -5.53 9.25 -12.91
N LEU A 60 -4.84 8.28 -12.28
CA LEU A 60 -3.52 7.83 -12.72
C LEU A 60 -3.56 6.81 -13.85
N VAL A 61 -4.72 6.20 -14.12
CA VAL A 61 -4.87 5.08 -15.06
C VAL A 61 -5.88 5.45 -16.13
N TYR A 62 -5.41 5.67 -17.35
CA TYR A 62 -6.25 6.07 -18.48
C TYR A 62 -6.95 4.87 -19.15
N GLN A 63 -6.22 3.76 -19.31
CA GLN A 63 -6.70 2.52 -19.92
C GLN A 63 -6.09 1.31 -19.19
N ASP A 64 -6.73 0.15 -19.32
CA ASP A 64 -6.21 -1.12 -18.81
C ASP A 64 -5.15 -1.74 -19.74
N VAL A 65 -4.65 -2.93 -19.39
CA VAL A 65 -3.66 -3.66 -20.20
C VAL A 65 -4.15 -4.07 -21.59
N ASP A 66 -5.47 -4.17 -21.77
CA ASP A 66 -6.11 -4.50 -23.04
C ASP A 66 -6.45 -3.24 -23.84
N GLU A 67 -5.89 -2.09 -23.44
CA GLU A 67 -6.09 -0.76 -24.04
C GLU A 67 -7.54 -0.27 -23.97
N ARG A 68 -8.36 -0.87 -23.10
CA ARG A 68 -9.75 -0.46 -22.91
C ARG A 68 -9.82 0.71 -21.95
N SER A 69 -10.65 1.69 -22.28
CA SER A 69 -10.93 2.79 -21.36
C SER A 69 -11.54 2.26 -20.07
N ILE A 70 -11.16 2.88 -18.96
CA ILE A 70 -11.71 2.53 -17.65
C ILE A 70 -13.17 3.00 -17.58
N HIS A 71 -14.05 2.07 -17.22
CA HIS A 71 -15.45 2.34 -16.94
C HIS A 71 -15.76 1.93 -15.50
N TYR A 72 -16.54 2.76 -14.81
CA TYR A 72 -17.12 2.44 -13.50
C TYR A 72 -18.47 3.14 -13.38
N GLU A 73 -19.30 2.64 -12.47
CA GLU A 73 -20.59 3.27 -12.15
C GLU A 73 -20.38 4.31 -11.05
N PRO A 74 -20.66 5.60 -11.31
CA PRO A 74 -20.67 6.60 -10.25
C PRO A 74 -21.79 6.31 -9.25
N HIS A 75 -21.44 6.27 -7.97
CA HIS A 75 -22.34 6.13 -6.85
C HIS A 75 -22.75 7.47 -6.23
N GLY A 76 -22.33 8.59 -6.83
CA GLY A 76 -22.61 9.94 -6.32
C GLY A 76 -21.84 10.22 -5.02
N GLN A 77 -22.48 10.90 -4.07
CA GLN A 77 -21.85 11.17 -2.78
C GLN A 77 -21.76 9.91 -1.92
N ILE A 78 -20.53 9.43 -1.69
CA ILE A 78 -20.27 8.24 -0.90
C ILE A 78 -20.01 8.61 0.56
N ASP A 79 -20.76 8.03 1.49
CA ASP A 79 -20.50 8.16 2.92
C ASP A 79 -19.37 7.23 3.38
N GLY A 80 -18.80 7.50 4.55
CA GLY A 80 -17.70 6.67 5.07
C GLY A 80 -18.08 5.20 5.31
N LYS A 81 -19.36 4.84 5.44
CA LYS A 81 -19.76 3.43 5.68
C LYS A 81 -19.79 2.65 4.37
N SER A 82 -20.47 3.20 3.36
CA SER A 82 -20.58 2.63 2.02
C SER A 82 -19.20 2.48 1.38
N PHE A 83 -18.33 3.49 1.55
CA PHE A 83 -16.94 3.38 1.09
C PHE A 83 -16.21 2.18 1.69
N ARG A 84 -16.32 1.95 3.00
CA ARG A 84 -15.69 0.77 3.64
C ARG A 84 -16.24 -0.55 3.11
N GLU A 85 -17.55 -0.63 2.84
CA GLU A 85 -18.16 -1.82 2.24
C GLU A 85 -17.61 -2.07 0.82
N MET A 86 -17.42 -1.02 0.02
CA MET A 86 -16.79 -1.11 -1.30
C MET A 86 -15.32 -1.56 -1.19
N ILE A 87 -14.53 -0.99 -0.28
CA ILE A 87 -13.13 -1.42 -0.05
C ILE A 87 -13.06 -2.90 0.36
N ARG A 88 -13.95 -3.35 1.25
CA ARG A 88 -14.02 -4.77 1.65
C ARG A 88 -14.34 -5.68 0.47
N TYR A 89 -15.20 -5.23 -0.43
CA TYR A 89 -15.50 -5.95 -1.67
C TYR A 89 -14.29 -5.97 -2.62
N SER A 90 -13.64 -4.82 -2.82
CA SER A 90 -12.44 -4.64 -3.64
C SER A 90 -11.26 -5.53 -3.23
N MET A 91 -11.08 -5.77 -1.92
CA MET A 91 -10.03 -6.64 -1.40
C MET A 91 -10.11 -8.11 -1.87
N ARG A 92 -11.22 -8.51 -2.51
CA ARG A 92 -11.41 -9.87 -3.07
C ARG A 92 -10.84 -10.05 -4.47
N PHE A 93 -10.51 -8.96 -5.15
CA PHE A 93 -9.94 -8.97 -6.49
C PHE A 93 -8.42 -8.96 -6.41
N ASP A 94 -7.79 -9.74 -7.29
CA ASP A 94 -6.31 -9.80 -7.41
C ASP A 94 -5.72 -8.52 -8.03
N ASN A 95 -6.55 -7.85 -8.83
CA ASN A 95 -6.21 -6.74 -9.68
C ASN A 95 -6.33 -5.39 -8.96
N ALA A 96 -6.07 -4.30 -9.68
CA ALA A 96 -6.19 -2.96 -9.11
C ALA A 96 -7.66 -2.54 -8.94
N SER A 97 -7.88 -1.77 -7.88
CA SER A 97 -9.10 -1.01 -7.63
C SER A 97 -8.76 0.47 -7.73
N LEU A 98 -9.41 1.14 -8.67
CA LEU A 98 -9.21 2.56 -8.96
C LEU A 98 -10.21 3.37 -8.14
N LEU A 99 -9.71 4.28 -7.32
CA LEU A 99 -10.51 5.10 -6.41
C LEU A 99 -10.84 6.45 -7.06
N TYR A 100 -12.14 6.73 -7.18
CA TYR A 100 -12.69 8.00 -7.62
C TYR A 100 -13.50 8.63 -6.47
N PRO A 101 -13.70 9.97 -6.46
CA PRO A 101 -14.47 10.61 -5.40
C PRO A 101 -15.91 10.13 -5.28
N ASP A 102 -16.47 9.64 -6.37
CA ASP A 102 -17.84 9.20 -6.53
C ASP A 102 -17.95 7.72 -6.88
N GLY A 103 -16.87 6.92 -6.86
CA GLY A 103 -16.95 5.50 -7.18
C GLY A 103 -15.65 4.72 -7.11
N ILE A 104 -15.72 3.41 -7.38
CA ILE A 104 -14.55 2.53 -7.46
C ILE A 104 -14.65 1.65 -8.69
N ALA A 105 -13.61 1.67 -9.55
CA ALA A 105 -13.47 0.70 -10.63
C ALA A 105 -12.67 -0.51 -10.12
N ASN A 106 -13.29 -1.68 -10.03
CA ASN A 106 -12.66 -2.89 -9.52
C ASN A 106 -12.13 -3.78 -10.65
N GLY A 107 -11.12 -4.60 -10.33
CA GLY A 107 -10.69 -5.66 -11.24
C GLY A 107 -9.78 -5.21 -12.38
N ILE A 108 -9.21 -4.00 -12.31
CA ILE A 108 -8.47 -3.39 -13.41
C ILE A 108 -7.07 -4.01 -13.57
N ASN A 109 -6.81 -4.58 -14.74
CA ASN A 109 -5.49 -5.09 -15.12
C ASN A 109 -4.57 -3.94 -15.49
N LEU A 110 -3.49 -3.76 -14.73
CA LEU A 110 -2.51 -2.69 -14.97
C LEU A 110 -1.36 -3.18 -15.84
N ASP A 111 -1.00 -2.41 -16.88
CA ASP A 111 0.18 -2.68 -17.70
C ASP A 111 1.47 -2.32 -16.96
N GLY A 112 2.11 -3.33 -16.36
CA GLY A 112 3.39 -3.16 -15.69
C GLY A 112 4.54 -2.75 -16.61
N GLY A 113 4.48 -3.08 -17.89
CA GLY A 113 5.46 -2.66 -18.90
C GLY A 113 5.36 -1.16 -19.17
N PHE A 114 4.14 -0.67 -19.39
CA PHE A 114 3.86 0.76 -19.55
C PHE A 114 4.36 1.58 -18.36
N PHE A 115 3.95 1.23 -17.13
CA PHE A 115 4.36 1.99 -15.95
C PHE A 115 5.87 1.92 -15.70
N SER A 116 6.51 0.78 -15.98
CA SER A 116 7.97 0.64 -15.85
C SER A 116 8.72 1.54 -16.84
N LYS A 117 8.25 1.61 -18.10
CA LYS A 117 8.82 2.50 -19.13
C LYS A 117 8.61 3.98 -18.75
N ALA A 118 7.40 4.34 -18.32
CA ALA A 118 7.07 5.69 -17.86
C ALA A 118 8.00 6.13 -16.72
N ALA A 119 8.10 5.31 -15.66
CA ALA A 119 8.91 5.59 -14.49
C ALA A 119 10.40 5.82 -14.84
N ARG A 120 10.97 4.93 -15.67
CA ARG A 120 12.35 5.06 -16.15
C ARG A 120 12.54 6.37 -16.92
N ARG A 121 11.66 6.65 -17.88
CA ARG A 121 11.77 7.83 -18.76
C ARG A 121 11.67 9.14 -17.95
N ILE A 122 10.74 9.21 -17.00
CA ILE A 122 10.57 10.35 -16.10
C ILE A 122 11.86 10.61 -15.30
N TYR A 123 12.44 9.59 -14.64
CA TYR A 123 13.64 9.81 -13.83
C TYR A 123 14.90 10.06 -14.66
N THR A 124 15.00 9.47 -15.85
CA THR A 124 16.07 9.78 -16.81
C THR A 124 16.00 11.26 -17.22
N TYR A 125 14.82 11.77 -17.58
CA TYR A 125 14.65 13.18 -17.94
C TYR A 125 14.92 14.11 -16.76
N LYS A 126 14.39 13.83 -15.56
CA LYS A 126 14.70 14.65 -14.37
C LYS A 126 16.20 14.71 -14.14
N ARG A 127 16.88 13.56 -14.18
CA ARG A 127 18.33 13.51 -13.97
C ARG A 127 19.09 14.30 -15.04
N ALA A 128 18.66 14.24 -16.29
CA ALA A 128 19.26 15.02 -17.38
C ALA A 128 19.05 16.53 -17.18
N ALA A 129 17.83 16.96 -16.83
CA ALA A 129 17.50 18.37 -16.59
C ALA A 129 18.29 18.98 -15.41
N TYR A 130 18.57 18.19 -14.36
CA TYR A 130 19.36 18.66 -13.21
C TYR A 130 20.88 18.51 -13.37
N ARG A 131 21.39 18.18 -14.56
CA ARG A 131 22.85 18.17 -14.81
C ARG A 131 23.40 19.58 -14.80
N ARG A 132 24.35 19.85 -13.89
CA ARG A 132 25.06 21.14 -13.81
C ARG A 132 25.86 21.50 -15.06
N LYS A 133 26.27 20.50 -15.87
CA LYS A 133 26.97 20.70 -17.15
C LYS A 133 26.23 19.93 -18.24
N MET A 134 25.71 20.65 -19.24
CA MET A 134 25.12 20.08 -20.45
C MET A 134 26.24 19.64 -21.41
N LYS A 135 27.05 18.67 -21.00
CA LYS A 135 28.09 18.07 -21.85
C LYS A 135 27.85 16.56 -21.94
N ILE A 136 28.00 16.00 -23.13
CA ILE A 136 28.12 14.56 -23.31
C ILE A 136 29.51 14.20 -22.78
N GLY A 137 29.58 13.62 -21.59
CA GLY A 137 30.83 13.17 -21.01
C GLY A 137 31.26 11.82 -21.61
N ASN A 138 32.55 11.50 -21.49
CA ASN A 138 33.10 10.21 -21.94
C ASN A 138 32.69 9.02 -21.05
N THR A 139 31.98 9.27 -19.95
CA THR A 139 31.42 8.23 -19.08
C THR A 139 29.96 8.00 -19.43
N ALA A 140 29.61 6.74 -19.70
CA ALA A 140 28.23 6.33 -19.89
C ALA A 140 27.38 6.81 -18.68
N PRO A 141 26.29 7.54 -18.91
CA PRO A 141 25.35 7.84 -17.85
C PRO A 141 24.93 6.55 -17.14
N ILE A 142 25.02 6.50 -15.81
CA ILE A 142 24.36 5.42 -15.06
C ILE A 142 22.86 5.50 -15.39
N GLU A 143 22.35 4.56 -16.18
CA GLU A 143 20.93 4.46 -16.50
C GLU A 143 20.17 4.08 -15.23
N ILE A 144 19.07 4.78 -14.93
CA ILE A 144 18.20 4.40 -13.82
C ILE A 144 17.26 3.33 -14.35
N THR A 145 17.40 2.09 -13.88
CA THR A 145 16.53 0.99 -14.30
C THR A 145 15.21 0.99 -13.53
N ALA A 146 14.21 0.25 -14.02
CA ALA A 146 12.99 0.00 -13.26
C ALA A 146 13.30 -0.69 -11.92
N ASP A 147 14.24 -1.64 -11.91
CA ASP A 147 14.65 -2.36 -10.70
C ASP A 147 15.31 -1.46 -9.66
N ASP A 148 16.05 -0.44 -10.09
CA ASP A 148 16.59 0.57 -9.19
C ASP A 148 15.48 1.35 -8.48
N ILE A 149 14.44 1.72 -9.22
CA ILE A 149 13.27 2.42 -8.68
C ILE A 149 12.49 1.51 -7.74
N ILE A 150 12.24 0.26 -8.15
CA ILE A 150 11.53 -0.75 -7.36
C ILE A 150 12.25 -1.01 -6.04
N LYS A 151 13.56 -1.27 -6.12
CA LYS A 151 14.41 -1.50 -4.95
C LYS A 151 14.36 -0.33 -3.97
N SER A 152 14.29 0.91 -4.46
CA SER A 152 14.24 2.10 -3.61
C SER A 152 12.96 2.28 -2.80
N HIS A 153 11.84 1.71 -3.24
CA HIS A 153 10.56 1.79 -2.52
C HIS A 153 10.21 0.48 -1.78
N CYS A 154 11.21 -0.37 -1.52
CA CYS A 154 11.02 -1.65 -0.85
C CYS A 154 11.79 -1.70 0.48
N PRO A 155 11.23 -2.33 1.52
CA PRO A 155 11.93 -2.54 2.77
C PRO A 155 13.10 -3.53 2.58
N THR A 156 14.06 -3.53 3.51
CA THR A 156 15.27 -4.35 3.42
C THR A 156 15.01 -5.85 3.44
N TYR A 157 13.90 -6.30 4.01
CA TYR A 157 13.50 -7.71 4.09
C TYR A 157 12.78 -8.23 2.84
N LEU A 158 12.22 -7.35 1.99
CA LEU A 158 11.60 -7.77 0.72
C LEU A 158 12.70 -7.87 -0.34
N LYS A 159 13.05 -9.08 -0.77
CA LYS A 159 14.18 -9.34 -1.68
C LYS A 159 13.71 -9.58 -3.12
N PRO A 160 14.54 -9.30 -4.14
CA PRO A 160 14.25 -9.74 -5.51
C PRO A 160 14.25 -11.27 -5.61
N PRO A 161 13.55 -11.87 -6.61
CA PRO A 161 12.76 -11.19 -7.64
C PRO A 161 11.48 -10.55 -7.06
N TYR A 162 11.11 -9.39 -7.58
CA TYR A 162 9.91 -8.67 -7.12
C TYR A 162 8.68 -9.13 -7.91
N GLY A 163 7.62 -9.53 -7.19
CA GLY A 163 6.34 -9.88 -7.80
C GLY A 163 5.69 -8.71 -8.55
N ALA A 164 4.79 -9.02 -9.49
CA ALA A 164 4.15 -8.06 -10.39
C ALA A 164 3.53 -6.87 -9.63
N ARG A 165 2.82 -7.15 -8.52
CA ARG A 165 2.18 -6.13 -7.67
C ARG A 165 3.18 -5.07 -7.18
N THR A 166 4.34 -5.51 -6.68
CA THR A 166 5.42 -4.61 -6.24
C THR A 166 5.97 -3.78 -7.39
N ARG A 167 6.17 -4.39 -8.55
CA ARG A 167 6.75 -3.73 -9.72
C ARG A 167 5.82 -2.64 -10.22
N ILE A 168 4.57 -3.01 -10.52
CA ILE A 168 3.52 -2.12 -11.04
C ILE A 168 3.30 -0.95 -10.10
N SER A 169 3.02 -1.22 -8.81
CA SER A 169 2.64 -0.17 -7.86
C SER A 169 3.77 0.84 -7.63
N THR A 170 5.02 0.36 -7.60
CA THR A 170 6.18 1.24 -7.40
C THR A 170 6.41 2.16 -8.59
N CYS A 171 6.24 1.63 -9.80
CA CYS A 171 6.37 2.42 -11.02
C CYS A 171 5.18 3.38 -11.21
N LEU A 172 3.96 2.94 -10.89
CA LEU A 172 2.75 3.79 -10.90
C LEU A 172 2.88 4.98 -9.93
N ALA A 173 3.50 4.79 -8.76
CA ALA A 173 3.74 5.86 -7.79
C ALA A 173 4.55 7.03 -8.36
N VAL A 174 5.36 6.79 -9.40
CA VAL A 174 6.10 7.86 -10.08
C VAL A 174 5.17 8.85 -10.76
N GLY A 175 4.02 8.38 -11.28
CA GLY A 175 3.00 9.23 -11.88
C GLY A 175 2.38 10.20 -10.88
N LEU A 176 2.12 9.71 -9.67
CA LEU A 176 1.60 10.51 -8.56
C LEU A 176 2.64 11.53 -8.04
N ILE A 177 3.91 11.16 -8.01
CA ILE A 177 5.02 12.01 -7.53
C ILE A 177 5.43 13.06 -8.57
N ASN A 178 5.31 12.75 -9.88
CA ASN A 178 5.77 13.61 -10.98
C ASN A 178 4.67 13.84 -12.03
N PRO A 179 3.55 14.48 -11.66
CA PRO A 179 2.37 14.57 -12.51
C PRO A 179 2.63 15.23 -13.88
N PRO A 180 3.34 16.36 -14.00
CA PRO A 180 3.58 16.98 -15.31
C PRO A 180 4.37 16.08 -16.28
N LEU A 181 5.39 15.38 -15.77
CA LEU A 181 6.20 14.48 -16.59
C LEU A 181 5.45 13.19 -16.93
N PHE A 182 4.58 12.74 -16.03
CA PHE A 182 3.70 11.61 -16.29
C PHE A 182 2.63 11.95 -17.33
N PHE A 183 2.01 13.12 -17.24
CA PHE A 183 1.12 13.65 -18.27
C PHE A 183 1.83 13.72 -19.63
N ALA A 184 3.02 14.31 -19.68
CA ALA A 184 3.78 14.43 -20.93
C ALA A 184 4.11 13.05 -21.55
N TYR A 185 4.45 12.06 -20.71
CA TYR A 185 4.65 10.68 -21.14
C TYR A 185 3.36 10.10 -21.74
N ASN A 186 2.25 10.12 -20.99
CA ASN A 186 0.96 9.58 -21.44
C ASN A 186 0.47 10.26 -22.73
N LYS A 187 0.53 11.59 -22.80
CA LYS A 187 0.14 12.36 -24.00
C LYS A 187 0.87 11.89 -25.26
N THR A 188 2.17 11.59 -25.12
CA THR A 188 3.01 11.16 -26.24
C THR A 188 2.75 9.70 -26.60
N GLU A 189 2.72 8.81 -25.60
CA GLU A 189 2.67 7.36 -25.83
C GLU A 189 1.26 6.90 -26.24
N LEU A 190 0.23 7.61 -25.80
CA LEU A 190 -1.17 7.32 -26.12
C LEU A 190 -1.75 8.27 -27.18
N ASN A 191 -0.93 9.15 -27.76
CA ASN A 191 -1.32 10.10 -28.81
C ASN A 191 -2.60 10.89 -28.49
N PHE A 192 -2.68 11.50 -27.30
CA PHE A 192 -3.89 12.19 -26.87
C PHE A 192 -4.27 13.36 -27.79
N SER A 193 -5.54 13.38 -28.19
CA SER A 193 -6.21 14.58 -28.70
C SER A 193 -6.23 15.70 -27.65
N GLN A 194 -6.59 16.92 -28.08
CA GLN A 194 -6.75 18.06 -27.16
C GLN A 194 -7.79 17.79 -26.08
N LYS A 195 -8.93 17.18 -26.44
CA LYS A 195 -10.00 16.82 -25.50
C LYS A 195 -9.56 15.76 -24.49
N GLN A 196 -8.87 14.72 -24.95
CA GLN A 196 -8.30 13.68 -24.06
C GLN A 196 -7.24 14.28 -23.13
N SER A 197 -6.41 15.18 -23.63
CA SER A 197 -5.41 15.89 -22.83
C SER A 197 -6.06 16.68 -21.70
N GLN A 198 -7.11 17.47 -21.99
CA GLN A 198 -7.83 18.24 -20.98
C GLN A 198 -8.47 17.37 -19.92
N ARG A 199 -9.13 16.27 -20.34
CA ARG A 199 -9.73 15.30 -19.43
C ARG A 199 -8.69 14.67 -18.52
N PHE A 200 -7.59 14.18 -19.10
CA PHE A 200 -6.56 13.50 -18.32
C PHE A 200 -5.82 14.45 -17.35
N ILE A 201 -5.67 15.74 -17.69
CA ILE A 201 -5.17 16.74 -16.74
C ILE A 201 -6.10 16.85 -15.53
N ALA A 202 -7.41 17.01 -15.77
CA ALA A 202 -8.39 17.12 -14.70
C ALA A 202 -8.40 15.86 -13.81
N ASP A 203 -8.38 14.67 -14.43
CA ASP A 203 -8.33 13.40 -13.71
C ASP A 203 -7.04 13.28 -12.88
N LEU A 204 -5.89 13.67 -13.44
CA LEU A 204 -4.59 13.61 -12.76
C LEU A 204 -4.48 14.60 -11.59
N ASP A 205 -5.06 15.80 -11.72
CA ASP A 205 -5.12 16.76 -10.63
C ASP A 205 -6.04 16.24 -9.51
N GLN A 206 -7.23 15.71 -9.87
CA GLN A 206 -8.14 15.10 -8.90
C GLN A 206 -7.51 13.91 -8.17
N ALA A 207 -6.70 13.10 -8.86
CA ALA A 207 -5.98 11.96 -8.27
C ALA A 207 -4.97 12.36 -7.16
N ARG A 208 -4.65 13.64 -7.04
CA ARG A 208 -3.70 14.19 -6.07
C ARG A 208 -4.38 14.88 -4.90
N GLU A 209 -5.70 15.01 -4.93
CA GLU A 209 -6.46 15.60 -3.87
C GLU A 209 -6.90 14.55 -2.85
N GLN A 210 -7.06 14.99 -1.61
CA GLN A 210 -7.67 14.17 -0.59
C GLN A 210 -9.18 14.12 -0.84
N VAL A 211 -9.75 12.91 -0.82
CA VAL A 211 -11.19 12.73 -1.00
C VAL A 211 -11.87 12.68 0.36
N VAL A 212 -12.90 13.51 0.51
CA VAL A 212 -13.73 13.61 1.71
C VAL A 212 -15.15 13.21 1.34
N SER A 213 -15.79 12.43 2.20
CA SER A 213 -17.17 11.99 2.05
C SER A 213 -18.18 13.10 2.33
N CYS A 214 -19.45 12.85 2.01
CA CYS A 214 -20.54 13.75 2.38
C CYS A 214 -20.72 13.90 3.91
N ASP A 215 -20.31 12.91 4.70
CA ASP A 215 -20.31 12.99 6.17
C ASP A 215 -19.01 13.58 6.75
N GLY A 216 -18.18 14.24 5.91
CA GLY A 216 -16.99 14.97 6.33
C GLY A 216 -15.80 14.09 6.73
N LYS A 217 -15.83 12.79 6.41
CA LYS A 217 -14.75 11.84 6.71
C LYS A 217 -13.76 11.76 5.55
N ASN A 218 -12.48 11.64 5.87
CA ASN A 218 -11.46 11.39 4.86
C ASN A 218 -11.62 9.96 4.33
N LEU A 219 -12.00 9.81 3.07
CA LEU A 219 -12.13 8.50 2.44
C LEU A 219 -10.76 7.91 2.17
N TYR A 220 -9.93 8.65 1.41
CA TYR A 220 -8.56 8.27 1.11
C TYR A 220 -7.68 9.49 0.77
N PRO A 221 -6.40 9.47 1.16
CA PRO A 221 -5.39 10.38 0.67
C PRO A 221 -4.90 9.98 -0.72
N PRO A 222 -4.17 10.85 -1.44
CA PRO A 222 -3.57 10.55 -2.75
C PRO A 222 -2.36 9.63 -2.60
N TYR A 223 -2.58 8.38 -2.18
CA TYR A 223 -1.56 7.34 -2.02
C TYR A 223 -1.95 6.09 -2.80
N ILE A 224 -0.94 5.34 -3.20
CA ILE A 224 -1.14 3.98 -3.72
C ILE A 224 -0.95 3.02 -2.55
N VAL A 225 -2.00 2.27 -2.22
CA VAL A 225 -1.99 1.29 -1.12
C VAL A 225 -1.96 -0.11 -1.69
N VAL A 226 -0.95 -0.88 -1.32
CA VAL A 226 -0.69 -2.21 -1.83
C VAL A 226 -0.81 -3.22 -0.72
N CYS A 227 -1.78 -4.10 -0.86
CA CYS A 227 -2.07 -5.20 0.03
C CYS A 227 -1.38 -6.46 -0.51
N HIS A 228 -0.31 -6.90 0.13
CA HIS A 228 0.30 -8.20 -0.16
C HIS A 228 -0.44 -9.31 0.59
N ASP A 229 -0.35 -10.54 0.11
CA ASP A 229 -0.85 -11.77 0.73
C ASP A 229 0.30 -12.63 1.30
N THR A 230 1.55 -12.21 1.09
CA THR A 230 2.77 -12.79 1.65
C THR A 230 3.24 -12.06 2.91
N ARG A 231 3.73 -12.81 3.90
CA ARG A 231 4.15 -12.28 5.21
C ARG A 231 5.52 -11.58 5.17
N TYR A 232 6.44 -11.99 4.30
CA TYR A 232 7.83 -11.49 4.11
C TYR A 232 8.74 -11.45 5.36
N LYS A 233 8.22 -11.71 6.57
CA LYS A 233 8.95 -11.80 7.84
C LYS A 233 8.34 -12.90 8.69
N GLU A 234 9.18 -13.67 9.39
CA GLU A 234 8.74 -14.77 10.27
C GLU A 234 7.85 -14.29 11.42
N ASN A 235 8.11 -13.11 11.96
CA ASN A 235 7.33 -12.54 13.06
C ASN A 235 6.11 -11.74 12.61
N ASN A 236 5.90 -11.52 11.30
CA ASN A 236 4.69 -10.89 10.77
C ASN A 236 3.63 -11.97 10.55
N TYR A 237 2.37 -11.77 10.92
CA TYR A 237 1.32 -12.80 10.83
C TYR A 237 0.41 -12.65 9.62
N THR A 238 0.32 -11.45 9.03
CA THR A 238 -0.51 -11.19 7.85
C THR A 238 0.35 -10.71 6.69
N GLY A 239 -0.27 -10.49 5.54
CA GLY A 239 0.40 -9.83 4.44
C GLY A 239 0.84 -8.39 4.76
N LEU A 240 1.92 -7.96 4.10
CA LEU A 240 2.46 -6.60 4.17
C LEU A 240 1.50 -5.60 3.49
N THR A 241 1.16 -4.50 4.15
CA THR A 241 0.53 -3.35 3.48
C THR A 241 1.59 -2.29 3.19
N ARG A 242 1.80 -1.93 1.92
CA ARG A 242 2.73 -0.87 1.48
C ARG A 242 1.96 0.35 1.02
N ILE A 243 2.49 1.53 1.29
CA ILE A 243 1.88 2.82 0.94
C ILE A 243 2.92 3.63 0.18
N LEU A 244 2.59 4.00 -1.05
CA LEU A 244 3.49 4.60 -2.03
C LEU A 244 2.93 5.93 -2.53
N GLY A 245 3.75 6.69 -3.26
CA GLY A 245 3.40 8.04 -3.71
C GLY A 245 3.65 9.11 -2.64
N ILE A 246 4.43 8.78 -1.61
CA ILE A 246 4.81 9.69 -0.54
C ILE A 246 6.06 10.46 -0.96
N GLY A 247 6.13 11.75 -0.65
CA GLY A 247 7.37 12.53 -0.77
C GLY A 247 7.83 12.74 -2.21
N LYS A 248 9.14 12.59 -2.46
CA LYS A 248 9.77 12.97 -3.74
C LYS A 248 10.44 11.80 -4.48
N PHE A 249 11.07 10.88 -3.77
CA PHE A 249 11.68 9.66 -4.33
C PHE A 249 12.07 8.66 -3.22
N GLY A 250 11.53 7.45 -3.29
CA GLY A 250 11.96 6.35 -2.42
C GLY A 250 11.42 6.43 -1.00
N GLU A 251 10.65 7.46 -0.65
CA GLU A 251 9.79 7.41 0.53
C GLU A 251 8.61 6.46 0.29
N PHE A 252 8.30 5.67 1.32
CA PHE A 252 7.13 4.81 1.37
C PHE A 252 6.82 4.49 2.82
N ALA A 253 5.66 3.90 3.08
CA ALA A 253 5.33 3.36 4.39
C ALA A 253 4.92 1.89 4.31
N THR A 254 5.03 1.20 5.44
CA THR A 254 4.59 -0.18 5.60
C THR A 254 3.78 -0.36 6.87
N ILE A 255 2.70 -1.12 6.80
CA ILE A 255 1.94 -1.60 7.95
C ILE A 255 2.02 -3.13 7.98
N THR A 256 2.40 -3.68 9.14
CA THR A 256 2.56 -5.14 9.38
C THR A 256 1.96 -5.53 10.72
N PHE A 257 1.45 -6.76 10.83
CA PHE A 257 0.97 -7.33 12.11
C PHE A 257 2.04 -8.23 12.71
N GLU A 258 2.82 -7.72 13.66
CA GLU A 258 4.00 -8.41 14.18
C GLU A 258 3.80 -8.93 15.60
N ALA A 259 4.23 -10.17 15.84
CA ALA A 259 4.38 -10.67 17.20
C ALA A 259 5.50 -9.93 17.93
N VAL A 260 5.25 -9.66 19.22
CA VAL A 260 6.25 -9.09 20.13
C VAL A 260 7.34 -10.13 20.40
N THR A 261 8.46 -9.97 19.72
CA THR A 261 9.68 -10.76 19.90
C THR A 261 10.80 -9.90 20.52
N PRO A 262 11.86 -10.50 21.08
CA PRO A 262 13.02 -9.74 21.55
C PRO A 262 13.63 -8.83 20.47
N LEU A 263 13.58 -9.27 19.20
CA LEU A 263 14.05 -8.48 18.06
C LEU A 263 13.18 -7.23 17.85
N LEU A 264 11.85 -7.39 17.87
CA LEU A 264 10.92 -6.25 17.73
C LEU A 264 11.07 -5.28 18.90
N GLN A 265 11.17 -5.78 20.14
CA GLN A 265 11.38 -4.94 21.31
C GLN A 265 12.68 -4.13 21.22
N LYS A 266 13.77 -4.75 20.75
CA LYS A 266 15.04 -4.05 20.51
C LYS A 266 14.91 -2.98 19.43
N GLU A 267 14.16 -3.26 18.35
CA GLU A 267 13.85 -2.28 17.30
C GLU A 267 13.06 -1.09 17.89
N MET A 268 11.99 -1.36 18.65
CA MET A 268 11.14 -0.35 19.29
C MET A 268 11.95 0.54 20.24
N LYS A 269 12.78 -0.06 21.11
CA LYS A 269 13.66 0.68 22.03
C LYS A 269 14.61 1.62 21.28
N ARG A 270 15.25 1.13 20.21
CA ARG A 270 16.13 1.94 19.34
C ARG A 270 15.37 3.09 18.67
N ARG A 271 14.11 2.88 18.33
CA ARG A 271 13.23 3.87 17.69
C ARG A 271 12.44 4.72 18.69
N LYS A 272 12.68 4.58 19.99
CA LYS A 272 12.00 5.30 21.07
C LYS A 272 10.47 5.10 21.06
N VAL A 273 10.01 3.93 20.64
CA VAL A 273 8.60 3.54 20.69
C VAL A 273 8.36 2.81 22.01
N GLN A 274 7.43 3.32 22.82
CA GLN A 274 6.99 2.66 24.04
C GLN A 274 5.89 1.66 23.69
N LEU A 275 5.99 0.46 24.27
CA LEU A 275 4.97 -0.57 24.11
C LEU A 275 3.95 -0.43 25.24
N LYS A 276 2.67 -0.30 24.90
CA LYS A 276 1.56 -0.38 25.84
C LYS A 276 0.64 -1.53 25.45
N PRO A 277 0.90 -2.78 25.89
CA PRO A 277 0.20 -3.95 25.38
C PRO A 277 -1.32 -3.84 25.48
N GLU A 278 -1.85 -3.28 26.58
CA GLU A 278 -3.29 -3.15 26.81
C GLU A 278 -3.99 -2.22 25.80
N GLU A 279 -3.28 -1.22 25.30
CA GLU A 279 -3.78 -0.21 24.36
C GLU A 279 -3.44 -0.58 22.90
N ASP A 280 -2.25 -1.11 22.65
CA ASP A 280 -1.68 -1.35 21.32
C ASP A 280 -1.99 -2.75 20.74
N ALA A 281 -2.34 -3.73 21.58
CA ALA A 281 -2.50 -5.11 21.12
C ALA A 281 -3.74 -5.29 20.24
N PHE A 282 -3.52 -5.82 19.04
CA PHE A 282 -4.59 -6.25 18.15
C PHE A 282 -5.09 -7.66 18.47
N ALA A 283 -4.20 -8.52 18.97
CA ALA A 283 -4.56 -9.86 19.41
C ALA A 283 -3.61 -10.36 20.49
N GLU A 284 -4.19 -11.05 21.47
CA GLU A 284 -3.48 -11.89 22.42
C GLU A 284 -3.93 -13.33 22.21
N TYR A 285 -2.98 -14.22 21.93
CA TYR A 285 -3.27 -15.63 21.64
C TYR A 285 -2.18 -16.56 22.18
N GLY A 286 -2.51 -17.28 23.26
CA GLY A 286 -1.51 -18.06 23.98
C GLY A 286 -0.46 -17.14 24.61
N ASN A 287 0.80 -17.31 24.19
CA ASN A 287 1.94 -16.49 24.59
C ASN A 287 2.28 -15.39 23.56
N LEU A 288 1.46 -15.20 22.53
CA LEU A 288 1.67 -14.21 21.50
C LEU A 288 0.88 -12.94 21.80
N THR A 289 1.57 -11.81 21.79
CA THR A 289 0.98 -10.48 21.67
C THR A 289 1.30 -9.96 20.28
N ILE A 290 0.27 -9.59 19.51
CA ILE A 290 0.41 -9.09 18.14
C ILE A 290 0.08 -7.59 18.10
N LEU A 291 0.98 -6.81 17.50
CA LEU A 291 0.86 -5.37 17.31
C LEU A 291 0.73 -5.04 15.82
N ALA A 292 0.06 -3.93 15.47
CA ALA A 292 0.22 -3.36 14.14
C ALA A 292 1.33 -2.30 14.16
N ILE A 293 2.34 -2.49 13.31
CA ILE A 293 3.54 -1.65 13.24
C ILE A 293 3.52 -0.84 11.95
N LEU A 294 3.50 0.48 12.07
CA LEU A 294 3.71 1.41 10.97
C LEU A 294 5.19 1.82 10.91
N ARG A 295 5.82 1.66 9.74
CA ARG A 295 7.15 2.23 9.44
C ARG A 295 7.03 3.21 8.29
N ILE A 296 7.61 4.40 8.44
CA ILE A 296 7.65 5.44 7.40
C ILE A 296 9.11 5.66 7.00
N TYR A 297 9.46 5.27 5.79
CA TYR A 297 10.82 5.28 5.27
C TYR A 297 11.16 6.64 4.65
N ASN A 298 12.37 7.13 4.95
CA ASN A 298 12.85 8.41 4.45
C ASN A 298 13.32 8.29 2.99
N GLN A 299 13.49 9.45 2.36
CA GLN A 299 14.00 9.58 0.99
C GLN A 299 15.32 8.81 0.83
N THR A 300 15.50 8.21 -0.35
CA THR A 300 16.75 7.53 -0.71
C THR A 300 17.15 7.86 -2.15
N ASN A 301 18.17 7.18 -2.67
CA ASN A 301 18.62 7.32 -4.06
C ASN A 301 18.24 6.07 -4.87
N PRO A 302 18.06 6.20 -6.20
CA PRO A 302 17.81 5.06 -7.07
C PRO A 302 18.80 3.92 -6.83
N GLY A 303 18.30 2.68 -6.75
CA GLY A 303 19.10 1.48 -6.53
C GLY A 303 19.53 1.25 -5.07
N ARG A 304 19.21 2.18 -4.15
CA ARG A 304 19.46 2.06 -2.71
C ARG A 304 18.16 1.92 -1.93
N ARG A 305 18.22 1.22 -0.79
CA ARG A 305 17.11 1.12 0.17
C ARG A 305 17.29 2.13 1.29
N SER A 306 16.18 2.66 1.79
CA SER A 306 16.22 3.53 2.96
C SER A 306 16.43 2.70 4.25
N LEU A 307 17.49 3.00 4.99
CA LEU A 307 17.75 2.44 6.33
C LEU A 307 17.18 3.33 7.45
N LYS A 308 16.82 4.57 7.11
CA LYS A 308 16.26 5.56 8.03
C LYS A 308 14.75 5.54 7.89
N TYR A 309 14.07 5.26 9.00
CA TYR A 309 12.62 5.25 9.07
C TYR A 309 12.15 5.62 10.47
N SER A 310 10.98 6.23 10.54
CA SER A 310 10.20 6.39 11.77
C SER A 310 9.34 5.16 12.00
N MET A 311 9.10 4.80 13.26
CA MET A 311 8.33 3.61 13.65
C MET A 311 7.25 4.02 14.64
N TYR A 312 6.07 3.43 14.52
CA TYR A 312 4.93 3.67 15.39
C TYR A 312 4.17 2.36 15.63
N THR A 313 3.61 2.20 16.83
CA THR A 313 2.48 1.29 17.05
C THR A 313 1.19 1.99 16.61
N LEU A 314 0.26 1.22 16.06
CA LEU A 314 -1.11 1.66 15.83
C LEU A 314 -1.97 1.09 16.96
N ALA A 315 -2.67 1.94 17.68
CA ALA A 315 -3.63 1.57 18.70
C ALA A 315 -5.00 1.34 18.01
N PRO A 316 -5.57 0.13 18.08
CA PRO A 316 -6.81 -0.20 17.38
C PRO A 316 -7.98 0.76 17.69
N LYS A 317 -8.11 1.18 18.95
CA LYS A 317 -9.20 2.07 19.36
C LYS A 317 -8.86 3.54 19.13
N GLU A 318 -7.72 4.01 19.62
CA GLU A 318 -7.36 5.44 19.61
C GLU A 318 -7.02 5.94 18.20
N ASP A 319 -6.24 5.17 17.44
CA ASP A 319 -5.81 5.60 16.11
C ASP A 319 -6.83 5.26 15.01
N LEU A 320 -7.55 4.14 15.16
CA LEU A 320 -8.34 3.57 14.07
C LEU A 320 -9.84 3.47 14.37
N GLY A 321 -10.27 3.70 15.61
CA GLY A 321 -11.68 3.59 16.00
C GLY A 321 -12.25 2.17 15.86
N LEU A 322 -11.40 1.13 15.84
CA LEU A 322 -11.82 -0.25 15.57
C LEU A 322 -12.37 -0.94 16.82
N ASN A 323 -13.50 -1.62 16.66
CA ASN A 323 -14.01 -2.54 17.67
C ASN A 323 -13.36 -3.93 17.50
N ILE A 324 -12.17 -4.10 18.10
CA ILE A 324 -11.42 -5.37 18.05
C ILE A 324 -12.26 -6.54 18.54
N ARG A 325 -13.05 -6.35 19.61
CA ARG A 325 -13.84 -7.42 20.24
C ARG A 325 -14.85 -8.01 19.26
N LYS A 326 -15.57 -7.14 18.53
CA LYS A 326 -16.52 -7.55 17.50
C LYS A 326 -15.84 -8.30 16.36
N ILE A 327 -14.80 -7.72 15.77
CA ILE A 327 -14.06 -8.34 14.64
C ILE A 327 -13.48 -9.69 15.07
N THR A 328 -12.91 -9.76 16.27
CA THR A 328 -12.36 -11.00 16.85
C THR A 328 -13.42 -12.08 17.01
N ALA A 329 -14.59 -11.75 17.55
CA ALA A 329 -15.67 -12.71 17.75
C ALA A 329 -16.16 -13.27 16.40
N GLU A 330 -16.36 -12.40 15.41
CA GLU A 330 -16.76 -12.79 14.06
C GLU A 330 -15.70 -13.66 13.37
N ALA A 331 -14.42 -13.28 13.47
CA ALA A 331 -13.32 -14.03 12.87
C ALA A 331 -13.15 -15.42 13.51
N LYS A 332 -13.18 -15.51 14.86
CA LYS A 332 -13.12 -16.79 15.56
C LYS A 332 -14.27 -17.72 15.17
N LYS A 333 -15.49 -17.19 15.06
CA LYS A 333 -16.65 -17.94 14.58
C LYS A 333 -16.44 -18.41 13.13
N ARG A 334 -15.99 -17.52 12.25
CA ARG A 334 -15.80 -17.80 10.82
C ARG A 334 -14.74 -18.88 10.57
N TYR A 335 -13.63 -18.81 11.27
CA TYR A 335 -12.49 -19.73 11.09
C TYR A 335 -12.47 -20.88 12.09
N LYS A 336 -13.54 -21.05 12.89
CA LYS A 336 -13.68 -22.13 13.90
C LYS A 336 -12.51 -22.21 14.88
N ILE A 337 -11.95 -21.06 15.29
CA ILE A 337 -10.81 -20.97 16.19
C ILE A 337 -11.28 -21.18 17.62
N ARG A 338 -10.74 -22.20 18.30
CA ARG A 338 -11.10 -22.51 19.69
C ARG A 338 -10.43 -21.53 20.66
N ARG A 339 -11.04 -21.31 21.83
CA ARG A 339 -10.36 -20.60 22.92
C ARG A 339 -9.28 -21.50 23.49
N LYS A 340 -8.02 -21.08 23.44
CA LYS A 340 -6.96 -21.69 24.22
C LYS A 340 -7.26 -21.47 25.70
N ARG A 341 -7.58 -22.54 26.45
CA ARG A 341 -7.56 -22.48 27.92
C ARG A 341 -6.10 -22.21 28.31
N LYS A 342 -5.84 -21.12 29.04
CA LYS A 342 -4.55 -20.94 29.71
C LYS A 342 -4.39 -22.17 30.62
N LYS A 343 -3.39 -23.02 30.33
CA LYS A 343 -2.94 -24.05 31.25
C LYS A 343 -2.07 -23.40 32.30
#